data_AF-A0A936XE01-F1
#
_entry.id   AF-A0A936XE01-F1
#
_cell.length_a   1.000
_cell.length_b   1.000
_cell.length_c   1.000
_cell.angle_alpha   90.00
_cell.angle_beta   90.00
_cell.angle_gamma   90.00
#
_symmetry.space_group_name_H-M   'P 1'
#
loop_
_entity.id
_entity.type
_entity.pdbx_description
1 polymer ?
#
loop_
_entity_poly.entity_id
_entity_poly.type
_entity_poly.pdbx_seq_one_letter_code
_entity_poly.pdbx_strand_id
1 'polypeptide(L)'
;MRYLLILLLAVSMQARSQDLTLENTGLQPPVRLNCTSVKDQSNSSTCWSFSAVSFLESEMMRQHIPVADLSEMFVARYSYIRKIERHLALKGGNFYPAASSMMWFGC
;
A
#
# COMPACT_ATOMS: atom_id res chain seq x y z
N MET A 1 -46.88 -11.42 30.52
CA MET A 1 -46.74 -11.61 29.06
C MET A 1 -46.01 -10.46 28.34
N ARG A 2 -46.34 -9.19 28.61
CA ARG A 2 -45.76 -8.03 27.90
C ARG A 2 -44.26 -7.77 28.16
N TYR A 3 -43.76 -8.04 29.36
CA TYR A 3 -42.33 -7.93 29.70
C TYR A 3 -41.49 -9.13 29.22
N LEU A 4 -42.12 -10.29 28.99
CA LEU A 4 -41.45 -11.51 28.52
C LEU A 4 -40.96 -11.34 27.07
N LEU A 5 -41.75 -10.67 26.22
CA LEU A 5 -41.38 -10.35 24.85
C LEU A 5 -40.23 -9.35 24.74
N ILE A 6 -40.18 -8.37 25.66
CA ILE A 6 -39.10 -7.36 25.69
C ILE A 6 -37.76 -8.01 26.09
N LEU A 7 -37.79 -8.96 27.02
CA LEU A 7 -36.60 -9.68 27.47
C LEU A 7 -36.05 -10.65 26.40
N LEU A 8 -36.93 -11.27 25.61
CA LEU A 8 -36.57 -12.13 24.49
C LEU A 8 -35.92 -11.36 23.33
N LEU A 9 -36.36 -10.10 23.09
CA LEU A 9 -35.81 -9.24 22.05
C LEU A 9 -34.42 -8.66 22.41
N ALA A 10 -34.10 -8.55 23.70
CA ALA A 10 -32.79 -8.08 24.17
C ALA A 10 -31.70 -9.15 24.04
N VAL A 11 -32.07 -10.43 24.10
CA VAL A 11 -31.11 -11.55 23.98
C VAL A 11 -30.65 -11.78 22.52
N SER A 12 -31.46 -11.43 21.53
CA SER A 12 -31.11 -11.59 20.10
C SER A 12 -30.13 -10.54 19.56
N MET A 13 -29.75 -9.52 20.33
CA MET A 13 -28.82 -8.46 19.90
C MET A 13 -27.35 -8.68 20.29
N GLN A 14 -26.94 -9.92 20.63
CA GLN A 14 -25.52 -10.22 20.88
C GLN A 14 -24.78 -10.43 19.56
N ALA A 15 -24.43 -9.32 18.89
CA ALA A 15 -23.48 -9.33 17.78
C ALA A 15 -22.09 -9.63 18.33
N ARG A 16 -21.57 -10.84 18.10
CA ARG A 16 -20.16 -11.16 18.34
C ARG A 16 -19.35 -10.76 17.11
N SER A 17 -18.45 -9.79 17.22
CA SER A 17 -17.43 -9.56 16.21
C SER A 17 -16.43 -10.72 16.21
N GLN A 18 -15.96 -11.13 15.03
CA GLN A 18 -14.88 -12.10 14.91
C GLN A 18 -13.56 -11.37 15.14
N ASP A 19 -12.87 -11.67 16.24
CA ASP A 19 -11.48 -11.26 16.42
C ASP A 19 -10.59 -12.14 15.54
N LEU A 20 -10.21 -11.62 14.38
CA LEU A 20 -9.28 -12.24 13.45
C LEU A 20 -7.87 -12.22 14.06
N THR A 21 -7.58 -13.22 14.88
CA THR A 21 -6.20 -13.51 15.32
C THR A 21 -5.53 -14.44 14.30
N LEU A 22 -4.20 -14.34 14.19
CA LEU A 22 -3.39 -15.12 13.24
C LEU A 22 -3.57 -16.64 13.45
N GLU A 23 -3.84 -17.05 14.69
CA GLU A 23 -4.15 -18.43 15.09
C GLU A 23 -5.51 -18.92 14.56
N ASN A 24 -6.52 -18.03 14.53
CA ASN A 24 -7.86 -18.35 14.03
C ASN A 24 -7.94 -18.47 12.50
N THR A 25 -6.94 -17.94 11.77
CA THR A 25 -6.91 -17.92 10.30
C THR A 25 -6.08 -19.06 9.69
N GLY A 26 -5.35 -19.83 10.50
CA GLY A 26 -4.49 -20.92 10.03
C GLY A 26 -3.34 -20.46 9.11
N LEU A 27 -3.08 -19.15 9.06
CA LEU A 27 -2.03 -18.58 8.23
C LEU A 27 -0.69 -18.64 8.96
N GLN A 28 0.37 -19.00 8.24
CA GLN A 28 1.71 -18.90 8.79
C GLN A 28 2.18 -17.44 8.79
N PRO A 29 2.89 -17.00 9.84
CA PRO A 29 3.48 -15.67 9.85
C PRO A 29 4.50 -15.56 8.71
N PRO A 30 4.49 -14.47 7.92
CA PRO A 30 5.45 -14.30 6.85
C PRO A 30 6.86 -14.17 7.41
N VAL A 31 7.84 -14.72 6.68
CA VAL A 31 9.26 -14.52 6.99
C VAL A 31 9.56 -13.02 6.91
N ARG A 32 10.03 -12.43 8.01
CA ARG A 32 10.37 -11.00 8.09
C ARG A 32 11.84 -10.83 7.72
N LEU A 33 12.08 -10.18 6.59
CA LEU A 33 13.41 -9.73 6.20
C LEU A 33 13.68 -8.33 6.76
N ASN A 34 14.95 -7.99 6.92
CA ASN A 34 15.34 -6.66 7.34
C ASN A 34 15.00 -5.64 6.25
N CYS A 35 14.26 -4.59 6.62
CA CYS A 35 13.85 -3.51 5.74
C CYS A 35 13.92 -2.17 6.49
N THR A 36 13.87 -1.07 5.72
CA THR A 36 13.76 0.29 6.25
C THR A 36 12.36 0.57 6.82
N SER A 37 12.21 1.71 7.49
CA SER A 37 10.92 2.15 8.04
C SER A 37 9.86 2.29 6.95
N VAL A 38 8.60 1.99 7.31
CA VAL A 38 7.46 2.19 6.41
C VAL A 38 7.36 3.66 6.00
N LYS A 39 7.29 3.91 4.69
CA LYS A 39 7.17 5.24 4.08
C LYS A 39 5.70 5.54 3.75
N ASP A 40 5.32 6.82 3.78
CA ASP A 40 3.96 7.28 3.45
C ASP A 40 3.94 8.01 2.09
N GLN A 41 3.17 7.47 1.14
CA GLN A 41 2.98 8.05 -0.19
C GLN A 41 1.87 9.12 -0.22
N SER A 42 1.12 9.30 0.88
CA SER A 42 0.00 10.24 0.96
C SER A 42 -0.98 10.08 -0.22
N ASN A 43 -1.62 11.16 -0.65
CA ASN A 43 -2.54 11.17 -1.79
C ASN A 43 -1.80 11.26 -3.14
N SER A 44 -0.82 10.38 -3.36
CA SER A 44 -0.06 10.29 -4.61
C SER A 44 -0.07 8.87 -5.18
N SER A 45 -0.12 8.80 -6.51
CA SER A 45 -0.17 7.54 -7.25
C SER A 45 1.21 6.95 -7.57
N THR A 46 2.10 6.96 -6.57
CA THR A 46 3.53 6.65 -6.76
C THR A 46 3.98 5.38 -6.04
N CYS A 47 3.05 4.47 -5.68
CA CYS A 47 3.38 3.21 -5.00
C CYS A 47 4.48 2.41 -5.70
N TRP A 48 4.53 2.46 -7.03
CA TRP A 48 5.55 1.84 -7.87
C TRP A 48 6.96 2.40 -7.63
N SER A 49 7.08 3.67 -7.24
CA SER A 49 8.36 4.31 -6.94
C SER A 49 8.79 4.02 -5.50
N PHE A 50 7.84 4.04 -4.57
CA PHE A 50 8.08 3.70 -3.17
C PHE A 50 8.51 2.23 -3.01
N SER A 51 7.82 1.30 -3.65
CA SER A 51 8.19 -0.12 -3.58
C SER A 51 9.57 -0.41 -4.16
N ALA A 52 9.93 0.23 -5.28
CA ALA A 52 11.25 0.09 -5.90
C ALA A 52 12.36 0.66 -5.02
N VAL A 53 12.15 1.84 -4.43
CA VAL A 53 13.14 2.45 -3.52
C VAL A 53 13.29 1.64 -2.24
N SER A 54 12.20 1.21 -1.59
CA SER A 54 12.28 0.37 -0.39
C SER A 54 13.00 -0.95 -0.67
N PHE A 55 12.85 -1.51 -1.87
CA PHE A 55 13.62 -2.68 -2.29
C PHE A 55 15.12 -2.36 -2.41
N LEU A 56 15.48 -1.25 -3.05
CA LEU A 56 16.88 -0.83 -3.18
C LEU A 56 17.53 -0.56 -1.81
N GLU A 57 16.83 0.10 -0.89
CA GLU A 57 17.30 0.32 0.47
C GLU A 57 17.52 -1.01 1.22
N SER A 58 16.61 -1.98 1.04
CA SER A 58 16.77 -3.33 1.61
C SER A 58 17.98 -4.07 1.01
N GLU A 59 18.26 -3.88 -0.28
CA GLU A 59 19.46 -4.42 -0.91
C GLU A 59 20.75 -3.74 -0.44
N MET A 60 20.72 -2.43 -0.14
CA MET A 60 21.85 -1.75 0.50
C MET A 60 22.16 -2.34 1.88
N MET A 61 21.12 -2.62 2.67
CA MET A 61 21.25 -3.34 3.94
C MET A 61 21.87 -4.73 3.75
N ARG A 62 21.43 -5.46 2.71
CA ARG A 62 21.94 -6.80 2.38
C ARG A 62 23.41 -6.77 1.96
N GLN A 63 23.85 -5.71 1.29
CA GLN A 63 25.23 -5.53 0.82
C GLN A 63 26.16 -4.87 1.86
N HIS A 64 25.69 -4.60 3.08
CA HIS A 64 26.44 -3.88 4.12
C HIS A 64 26.90 -2.47 3.71
N ILE A 65 26.17 -1.84 2.80
CA ILE A 65 26.37 -0.45 2.39
C ILE A 65 25.55 0.42 3.35
N PRO A 66 26.05 1.60 3.78
CA PRO A 66 25.25 2.52 4.59
C PRO A 66 23.95 2.87 3.86
N VAL A 67 22.82 2.63 4.52
CA VAL A 67 21.49 2.91 3.98
C VAL A 67 21.32 4.42 3.88
N ALA A 68 21.17 4.91 2.65
CA ALA A 68 20.80 6.30 2.39
C ALA A 68 19.28 6.38 2.21
N ASP A 69 18.70 7.50 2.65
CA ASP A 69 17.30 7.82 2.35
C ASP A 69 17.21 8.29 0.89
N LEU A 70 16.70 7.42 0.03
CA LEU A 70 16.58 7.72 -1.40
C LEU A 70 15.24 8.39 -1.67
N SER A 71 15.26 9.49 -2.43
CA SER A 71 14.02 10.17 -2.80
C SER A 71 13.24 9.40 -3.88
N GLU A 72 12.09 8.87 -3.51
CA GLU A 72 11.13 8.27 -4.43
C GLU A 72 10.65 9.30 -5.47
N MET A 73 10.46 10.55 -5.03
CA MET A 73 10.00 11.63 -5.90
C MET A 73 11.01 12.00 -7.00
N PHE A 74 12.30 11.74 -6.78
CA PHE A 74 13.30 11.89 -7.84
C PHE A 74 12.99 10.96 -9.01
N VAL A 75 12.78 9.67 -8.75
CA VAL A 75 12.44 8.66 -9.78
C VAL A 75 11.08 8.96 -10.39
N ALA A 76 10.10 9.36 -9.57
CA ALA A 76 8.76 9.75 -10.02
C ALA A 76 8.82 10.90 -11.04
N ARG A 77 9.54 11.97 -10.72
CA ARG A 77 9.66 13.17 -11.56
C ARG A 77 10.23 12.85 -12.94
N TYR A 78 11.36 12.14 -13.01
CA TYR A 78 11.98 11.82 -14.30
C TYR A 78 11.15 10.85 -15.13
N SER A 79 10.42 9.94 -14.48
CA SER A 79 9.50 9.03 -15.17
C SER A 79 8.34 9.78 -15.82
N TYR A 80 7.77 10.77 -15.14
CA TYR A 80 6.73 11.62 -15.72
C TYR A 80 7.23 12.45 -16.90
N ILE A 81 8.42 13.07 -16.80
CA ILE A 81 9.02 13.82 -17.91
C ILE A 81 9.14 12.94 -19.17
N ARG A 82 9.73 11.75 -19.02
CA ARG A 82 9.89 10.79 -20.14
C ARG A 82 8.54 10.31 -20.69
N LYS A 83 7.53 10.17 -19.83
CA LYS A 83 6.18 9.77 -20.25
C LYS A 83 5.51 10.86 -21.08
N ILE A 84 5.66 12.13 -20.70
CA ILE A 84 5.17 13.29 -21.45
C ILE A 84 5.87 13.35 -22.81
N GLU A 85 7.20 13.28 -22.84
CA GLU A 85 7.98 13.29 -24.09
C GLU A 85 7.51 12.21 -25.06
N ARG A 86 7.33 10.98 -24.54
CA ARG A 86 6.80 9.87 -25.33
C ARG A 86 5.37 10.12 -25.79
N HIS A 87 4.54 10.77 -24.97
CA HIS A 87 3.16 11.08 -25.31
C HIS A 87 3.02 12.10 -26.42
N LEU A 88 3.85 13.14 -26.37
CA LEU A 88 3.97 14.12 -27.44
C LEU A 88 4.52 13.47 -28.72
N ALA A 89 5.56 12.64 -28.62
CA ALA A 89 6.16 11.95 -29.76
C ALA A 89 5.16 11.01 -30.48
N LEU A 90 4.32 10.31 -29.71
CA LEU A 90 3.30 9.40 -30.24
C LEU A 90 1.98 10.10 -30.59
N LYS A 91 1.91 11.44 -30.50
CA LYS A 91 0.68 12.22 -30.76
C LYS A 91 -0.53 11.67 -30.00
N GLY A 92 -0.33 11.24 -28.76
CA GLY A 92 -1.38 10.69 -27.91
C GLY A 92 -1.60 9.17 -28.01
N GLY A 93 -0.79 8.43 -28.78
CA GLY A 93 -0.92 6.98 -28.94
C GLY A 93 -0.59 6.11 -27.72
N ASN A 94 -0.29 6.71 -26.57
CA ASN A 94 0.07 6.06 -25.31
C ASN A 94 -0.68 6.68 -24.14
N PHE A 95 -0.99 5.85 -23.14
CA PHE A 95 -1.73 6.28 -21.96
C PHE A 95 -0.88 7.20 -21.05
N TYR A 96 -1.39 8.42 -20.80
CA TYR A 96 -0.82 9.39 -19.87
C TYR A 96 -1.80 9.68 -18.71
N PRO A 97 -1.64 9.05 -17.55
CA PRO A 97 -2.37 9.40 -16.34
C PRO A 97 -1.78 10.68 -15.74
N ALA A 98 -2.66 11.60 -15.31
CA ALA A 98 -2.25 12.68 -14.43
C ALA A 98 -1.69 12.08 -13.13
N ALA A 99 -0.77 12.77 -12.45
CA ALA A 99 -0.03 12.24 -11.30
C ALA A 99 -0.88 11.78 -10.09
N SER A 100 -2.21 11.99 -10.12
CA SER A 100 -3.19 11.52 -9.15
C SER A 100 -4.01 10.29 -9.61
N SER A 101 -3.97 9.89 -10.88
CA SER A 101 -4.94 8.92 -11.43
C SER A 101 -4.48 7.46 -11.44
N MET A 102 -3.41 7.13 -10.72
CA MET A 102 -2.93 5.74 -10.52
C MET A 102 -2.97 5.35 -9.04
N MET A 103 -4.01 5.76 -8.31
CA MET A 103 -4.26 5.25 -6.96
C MET A 103 -4.72 3.79 -7.11
N TRP A 104 -3.77 2.89 -7.35
CA TRP A 104 -3.99 1.47 -7.15
C TRP A 104 -4.10 1.28 -5.64
N PHE A 105 -5.29 0.86 -5.21
CA PHE A 105 -5.60 0.45 -3.85
C PHE A 105 -4.44 -0.38 -3.28
N GLY A 106 -3.80 0.16 -2.26
CA GLY A 106 -2.90 -0.56 -1.38
C GLY A 106 -3.64 -0.91 -0.10
N CYS A 107 -4.43 -1.99 -0.15
CA CYS A 107 -4.43 -3.13 0.76
C CYS A 107 -5.42 -4.17 0.21
#